data_AF-A0A2X1WUG6-F1
#
_entry.id   AF-A0A2X1WUG6-F1
#
_cell.length_a   1.000
_cell.length_b   1.000
_cell.length_c   1.000
_cell.angle_alpha   90.00
_cell.angle_beta   90.00
_cell.angle_gamma   90.00
#
_symmetry.space_group_name_H-M   'P 1'
#
loop_
_entity.id
_entity.type
_entity.pdbx_description
1 polymer ?
#
loop_
_entity_poly.entity_id
_entity_poly.type
_entity_poly.pdbx_seq_one_letter_code
_entity_poly.pdbx_strand_id
1 'polypeptide(L)'
;MDIEGFSEKTIEKLMGTVGLKEIPDVYKLRYEDIIKIEGFKEKRTNNLLTAIENSKNPQLSNFIYALGIPNVGIKTARDLADYFKSFDKLRNSKEDELISIGDIGSITAKEIVEFSTMKELLTQLMNYLIWGLIHFMKMIVVGLSP
;
A
#
# COMPACT_ATOMS: atom_id res chain seq x y z
N MET A 1 -1.27 -2.16 3.92
CA MET A 1 -0.22 -1.13 4.02
C MET A 1 -0.38 -0.48 5.39
N ASP A 2 0.10 -1.15 6.44
CA ASP A 2 -0.01 -0.66 7.82
C ASP A 2 1.35 -0.11 8.24
N ILE A 3 1.46 1.21 8.40
CA ILE A 3 2.71 1.89 8.70
C ILE A 3 2.60 2.44 10.11
N GLU A 4 3.26 1.79 11.06
CA GLU A 4 3.30 2.25 12.44
C GLU A 4 3.92 3.65 12.52
N GLY A 5 3.28 4.55 13.27
CA GLY A 5 3.71 5.94 13.40
C GLY A 5 3.20 6.88 12.30
N PHE A 6 2.50 6.36 11.28
CA PHE A 6 1.86 7.14 10.21
C PHE A 6 0.46 7.65 10.61
N SER A 7 0.37 8.36 11.72
CA SER A 7 -0.90 8.98 12.18
C SER A 7 -1.32 10.17 11.31
N GLU A 8 -2.59 10.58 11.37
CA GLU A 8 -3.12 11.77 10.66
C GLU A 8 -2.23 13.01 10.86
N LYS A 9 -1.84 13.31 12.11
CA LYS A 9 -0.90 14.41 12.43
C LYS A 9 0.48 14.25 11.80
N THR A 10 0.94 13.01 11.63
CA THR A 10 2.23 12.73 10.97
C THR A 10 2.12 12.94 9.47
N ILE A 11 1.00 12.52 8.87
CA ILE A 11 0.68 12.75 7.45
C ILE A 11 0.63 14.25 7.16
N GLU A 12 -0.12 15.02 7.95
CA GLU A 12 -0.22 16.48 7.80
C GLU A 12 1.16 17.15 7.80
N LYS A 13 2.03 16.75 8.74
CA LYS A 13 3.39 17.27 8.82
C LYS A 13 4.23 16.91 7.60
N LEU A 14 4.13 15.68 7.12
CA LEU A 14 4.87 15.22 5.95
C LEU A 14 4.39 15.91 4.67
N MET A 15 3.08 16.10 4.50
CA MET A 15 2.52 16.87 3.39
C MET A 15 2.99 18.33 3.42
N GLY A 16 2.92 18.99 4.57
CA GLY A 16 3.30 20.40 4.71
C GLY A 16 4.81 20.68 4.63
N THR A 17 5.66 19.76 5.10
CA THR A 17 7.11 20.01 5.24
C THR A 17 7.94 19.35 4.14
N VAL A 18 7.50 18.18 3.67
CA VAL A 18 8.23 17.37 2.68
C VAL A 18 7.60 17.45 1.30
N GLY A 19 6.36 17.97 1.22
CA GLY A 19 5.66 18.15 -0.05
C GLY A 19 5.16 16.82 -0.63
N LEU A 20 4.78 15.87 0.23
CA LEU A 20 4.05 14.68 -0.22
C LEU A 20 2.74 15.12 -0.90
N LYS A 21 2.52 14.66 -2.13
CA LYS A 21 1.32 14.99 -2.91
C LYS A 21 0.34 13.83 -2.95
N GLU A 22 0.88 12.61 -3.01
CA GLU A 22 0.10 11.40 -3.18
C GLU A 22 0.60 10.29 -2.23
N ILE A 23 -0.27 9.32 -1.92
CA ILE A 23 0.05 8.15 -1.07
C ILE A 23 1.37 7.46 -1.50
N PRO A 24 1.66 7.25 -2.80
CA PRO A 24 2.87 6.56 -3.19
C PRO A 24 4.17 7.33 -2.91
N ASP A 25 4.11 8.65 -2.71
CA ASP A 25 5.30 9.47 -2.40
C ASP A 25 5.91 9.09 -1.04
N VAL A 26 5.13 8.47 -0.14
CA VAL A 26 5.61 7.98 1.16
C VAL A 26 6.80 7.03 1.00
N TYR A 27 6.80 6.21 -0.05
CA TYR A 27 7.87 5.25 -0.32
C TYR A 27 9.16 5.86 -0.88
N LYS A 28 9.15 7.18 -1.16
CA LYS A 28 10.33 7.95 -1.59
C LYS A 28 11.01 8.70 -0.45
N LEU A 29 10.39 8.73 0.74
CA LEU A 29 10.89 9.48 1.88
C LEU A 29 12.28 8.98 2.29
N ARG A 30 13.20 9.91 2.53
CA ARG A 30 14.53 9.62 3.06
C ARG A 30 14.70 10.22 4.44
N TYR A 31 15.77 9.81 5.13
CA TYR A 31 16.09 10.30 6.47
C TYR A 31 16.17 11.82 6.52
N GLU A 32 16.83 12.44 5.53
CA GLU A 32 17.03 13.89 5.44
C GLU A 32 15.71 14.64 5.27
N ASP A 33 14.71 13.98 4.69
CA ASP A 33 13.39 14.56 4.48
C ASP A 33 12.57 14.58 5.77
N ILE A 34 12.76 13.58 6.65
CA ILE A 34 11.96 13.42 7.87
C ILE A 34 12.62 14.08 9.08
N ILE A 35 13.95 14.04 9.21
CA ILE A 35 14.67 14.55 10.40
C ILE A 35 14.52 16.07 10.58
N LYS A 36 14.21 16.81 9.50
CA LYS A 36 13.95 18.25 9.54
C LYS A 36 12.56 18.62 10.08
N ILE A 37 11.68 17.64 10.32
CA ILE A 37 10.31 17.87 10.79
C ILE A 37 10.32 18.04 12.31
N GLU A 38 9.65 19.08 12.80
CA GLU A 38 9.53 19.33 14.24
C GLU A 38 8.93 18.12 14.99
N GLY A 39 9.65 17.65 16.00
CA GLY A 39 9.28 16.49 16.81
C GLY A 39 9.74 15.14 16.25
N PHE A 40 10.47 15.13 15.12
CA PHE A 40 11.20 13.97 14.63
C PHE A 40 12.66 14.05 15.07
N LYS A 41 13.04 13.11 15.94
CA LYS A 41 14.43 12.86 16.35
C LYS A 41 14.89 11.55 15.73
N GLU A 42 16.20 11.33 15.68
CA GLU A 42 16.85 10.17 15.06
C GLU A 42 16.10 8.84 15.25
N LYS A 43 15.82 8.45 16.50
CA LYS A 43 15.07 7.22 16.79
C LYS A 43 13.69 7.16 16.12
N ARG A 44 12.92 8.24 16.20
CA ARG A 44 11.58 8.30 15.61
C ARG A 44 11.64 8.30 14.09
N THR A 45 12.63 9.00 13.53
CA THR A 45 12.88 9.03 12.08
C THR A 45 13.20 7.63 11.55
N ASN A 46 14.13 6.93 12.20
CA ASN A 46 14.49 5.56 11.82
C ASN A 46 13.31 4.61 11.95
N ASN A 47 12.55 4.67 13.06
CA ASN A 47 11.35 3.86 13.24
C ASN A 47 10.34 4.07 12.10
N LEU A 48 10.10 5.31 11.68
CA LEU A 48 9.16 5.61 10.59
C LEU A 48 9.65 5.05 9.25
N LEU A 49 10.94 5.23 8.92
CA LEU A 49 11.53 4.68 7.69
C LEU A 49 11.49 3.15 7.68
N THR A 50 11.82 2.51 8.79
CA THR A 50 11.71 1.06 8.93
C THR A 50 10.27 0.58 8.76
N ALA A 51 9.29 1.28 9.34
CA ALA A 51 7.88 0.95 9.17
C ALA A 51 7.43 1.09 7.69
N ILE A 52 7.88 2.15 7.00
CA ILE A 52 7.62 2.35 5.57
C ILE A 52 8.23 1.20 4.76
N GLU A 53 9.48 0.82 5.02
CA GLU A 53 10.15 -0.29 4.32
C GLU A 53 9.41 -1.61 4.51
N ASN A 54 9.09 -1.94 5.77
CA ASN A 54 8.36 -3.17 6.10
C ASN A 54 6.97 -3.23 5.44
N SER A 55 6.35 -2.08 5.20
CA SER A 55 5.04 -2.01 4.56
C SER A 55 5.05 -2.26 3.05
N LYS A 56 6.23 -2.31 2.41
CA LYS A 56 6.36 -2.51 0.95
C LYS A 56 6.01 -3.92 0.48
N ASN A 57 5.90 -4.88 1.39
CA ASN A 57 5.44 -6.24 1.08
C ASN A 57 4.24 -6.63 1.96
N PRO A 58 3.07 -6.00 1.78
CA PRO A 58 1.91 -6.30 2.59
C PRO A 58 1.29 -7.65 2.21
N GLN A 59 0.60 -8.30 3.16
CA GLN A 59 -0.32 -9.38 2.82
C GLN A 59 -1.36 -8.89 1.79
N LEU A 60 -1.76 -9.76 0.86
CA LEU A 60 -2.67 -9.40 -0.23
C LEU A 60 -3.99 -8.80 0.28
N SER A 61 -4.56 -9.32 1.37
CA SER A 61 -5.76 -8.78 2.00
C SER A 61 -5.57 -7.35 2.50
N ASN A 62 -4.43 -7.07 3.15
CA ASN A 62 -4.06 -5.72 3.62
C ASN A 62 -3.74 -4.77 2.46
N PHE A 63 -3.29 -5.30 1.32
CA PHE A 63 -3.12 -4.51 0.10
C PHE A 63 -4.49 -4.12 -0.46
N ILE A 64 -5.37 -5.10 -0.72
CA ILE A 64 -6.72 -4.89 -1.26
C ILE A 64 -7.51 -3.91 -0.40
N TYR A 65 -7.50 -4.06 0.93
CA TYR A 65 -8.20 -3.14 1.82
C TYR A 65 -7.65 -1.71 1.73
N ALA A 66 -6.34 -1.55 1.65
CA ALA A 66 -5.70 -0.25 1.59
C ALA A 66 -5.85 0.47 0.23
N LEU A 67 -6.36 -0.22 -0.80
CA LEU A 67 -6.73 0.39 -2.07
C LEU A 67 -7.98 1.27 -1.96
N GLY A 68 -8.76 1.13 -0.89
CA GLY A 68 -9.94 1.97 -0.64
C GLY A 68 -11.07 1.75 -1.65
N ILE A 69 -11.20 0.54 -2.19
CA ILE A 69 -12.27 0.18 -3.12
C ILE A 69 -13.61 0.35 -2.38
N PRO A 70 -14.58 1.10 -2.94
CA PRO A 70 -15.90 1.24 -2.33
C PRO A 70 -16.53 -0.12 -1.99
N ASN A 71 -17.22 -0.18 -0.85
CA ASN A 71 -17.85 -1.38 -0.28
C ASN A 71 -16.94 -2.60 -0.03
N VAL A 72 -15.61 -2.47 -0.17
CA VAL A 72 -14.65 -3.51 0.18
C VAL A 72 -14.10 -3.28 1.59
N GLY A 73 -14.71 -3.95 2.57
CA GLY A 73 -14.23 -3.97 3.95
C GLY A 73 -13.11 -4.99 4.19
N ILE A 74 -12.58 -5.04 5.42
CA ILE A 74 -11.51 -5.97 5.83
C ILE A 74 -11.87 -7.43 5.53
N LYS A 75 -13.11 -7.83 5.78
CA LYS A 75 -13.58 -9.19 5.51
C LYS A 75 -13.58 -9.48 4.00
N THR A 76 -14.22 -8.63 3.19
CA THR A 76 -14.24 -8.77 1.74
C THR A 76 -12.83 -8.80 1.14
N ALA A 77 -11.92 -7.97 1.64
CA ALA A 77 -10.52 -7.97 1.20
C ALA A 77 -9.81 -9.30 1.50
N ARG A 78 -10.13 -9.96 2.63
CA ARG A 78 -9.63 -11.30 2.95
C ARG A 78 -10.22 -12.35 2.02
N ASP A 79 -11.53 -12.33 1.83
CA ASP A 79 -12.23 -13.29 0.96
C ASP A 79 -11.69 -13.21 -0.48
N LEU A 80 -11.46 -12.00 -1.00
CA LEU A 80 -10.83 -11.76 -2.30
C LEU A 80 -9.37 -12.26 -2.34
N ALA A 81 -8.58 -11.97 -1.30
CA ALA A 81 -7.19 -12.44 -1.24
C ALA A 81 -7.11 -13.97 -1.20
N ASP A 82 -8.00 -14.60 -0.45
CA ASP A 82 -8.06 -16.04 -0.30
C ASP A 82 -8.58 -16.73 -1.56
N TYR A 83 -9.51 -16.14 -2.29
CA TYR A 83 -9.99 -16.68 -3.55
C TYR A 83 -8.94 -16.53 -4.67
N PHE A 84 -8.47 -15.31 -4.92
CA PHE A 84 -7.65 -15.01 -6.09
C PHE A 84 -6.16 -15.32 -5.90
N LYS A 85 -5.66 -15.35 -4.66
CA LYS A 85 -4.24 -15.60 -4.30
C LYS A 85 -3.19 -14.63 -4.87
N SER A 86 -3.57 -13.75 -5.81
CA SER A 86 -2.70 -12.74 -6.41
C SER A 86 -3.52 -11.54 -6.83
N PHE A 87 -2.93 -10.35 -6.74
CA PHE A 87 -3.60 -9.12 -7.15
C PHE A 87 -3.88 -9.11 -8.65
N ASP A 88 -2.99 -9.67 -9.48
CA ASP A 88 -3.20 -9.71 -10.94
C ASP A 88 -4.43 -10.55 -11.33
N LYS A 89 -4.69 -11.66 -10.63
CA LYS A 89 -5.92 -12.44 -10.87
C LYS A 89 -7.17 -11.66 -10.47
N LEU A 90 -7.15 -11.01 -9.31
CA LEU A 90 -8.25 -10.13 -8.88
C LEU A 90 -8.48 -9.00 -9.90
N ARG A 91 -7.40 -8.35 -10.35
CA ARG A 91 -7.45 -7.23 -11.30
C ARG A 91 -8.12 -7.61 -12.62
N ASN A 92 -7.94 -8.85 -13.07
CA ASN A 92 -8.48 -9.35 -14.34
C ASN A 92 -9.80 -10.15 -14.16
N SER A 93 -10.35 -10.19 -12.96
CA SER A 93 -11.61 -10.90 -12.67
C SER A 93 -12.81 -10.21 -13.32
N LYS A 94 -13.88 -10.98 -13.52
CA LYS A 94 -15.16 -10.48 -14.04
C LYS A 94 -16.19 -10.35 -12.92
N GLU A 95 -17.21 -9.53 -13.13
CA GLU A 95 -18.30 -9.34 -12.16
C GLU A 95 -18.93 -10.67 -11.72
N ASP A 96 -19.24 -11.57 -12.66
CA ASP A 96 -19.84 -12.87 -12.36
C ASP A 96 -18.95 -13.75 -11.45
N GLU A 97 -17.63 -13.69 -11.63
CA GLU A 97 -16.67 -14.43 -10.81
C GLU A 97 -16.61 -13.85 -9.40
N LEU A 98 -16.65 -12.52 -9.27
CA LEU A 98 -16.70 -11.84 -7.98
C LEU A 98 -17.99 -12.15 -7.22
N ILE A 99 -19.14 -12.15 -7.89
CA ILE A 99 -20.44 -12.47 -7.30
C ILE A 99 -20.49 -13.92 -6.79
N SER A 100 -19.70 -14.83 -7.37
CA SER A 100 -19.60 -16.22 -6.90
C SER A 100 -18.96 -16.34 -5.50
N ILE A 101 -18.27 -15.30 -5.04
CA ILE A 101 -17.72 -15.20 -3.69
C ILE A 101 -18.87 -14.74 -2.78
N GLY A 102 -19.44 -15.67 -2.00
CA GLY A 102 -20.81 -15.59 -1.46
C GLY A 102 -21.26 -14.33 -0.71
N ASP A 103 -20.36 -13.47 -0.25
CA ASP A 103 -20.69 -12.20 0.42
C ASP A 103 -20.48 -10.95 -0.47
N ILE A 104 -20.22 -11.15 -1.76
CA ILE A 104 -20.01 -10.07 -2.73
C ILE A 104 -21.26 -9.94 -3.60
N GLY A 105 -22.00 -8.84 -3.42
CA GLY A 105 -23.12 -8.48 -4.28
C GLY A 105 -22.68 -7.81 -5.59
N SER A 106 -23.63 -7.64 -6.52
CA SER A 106 -23.40 -7.01 -7.83
C SER A 106 -22.83 -5.60 -7.75
N ILE A 107 -23.25 -4.80 -6.76
CA ILE A 107 -22.74 -3.44 -6.55
C ILE A 107 -21.23 -3.47 -6.25
N THR A 108 -20.83 -4.28 -5.26
CA THR A 108 -19.42 -4.43 -4.87
C THR A 108 -18.58 -5.04 -5.99
N ALA A 109 -19.12 -6.03 -6.71
CA ALA A 109 -18.44 -6.63 -7.86
C ALA A 109 -18.13 -5.59 -8.95
N LYS A 110 -19.12 -4.75 -9.29
CA LYS A 110 -18.96 -3.64 -10.24
C LYS A 110 -17.90 -2.64 -9.80
N GLU A 111 -17.91 -2.24 -8.54
CA GLU A 111 -16.92 -1.30 -7.98
C GLU A 111 -15.50 -1.85 -8.03
N ILE A 112 -15.31 -3.14 -7.77
CA ILE A 112 -14.00 -3.81 -7.90
C ILE A 112 -13.50 -3.78 -9.35
N VAL A 113 -14.37 -4.09 -10.31
CA VAL A 113 -14.02 -4.07 -11.74
C VAL A 113 -13.76 -2.65 -12.22
N GLU A 114 -14.58 -1.67 -11.84
CA GLU A 114 -14.35 -0.27 -12.18
C GLU A 114 -13.03 0.24 -11.60
N PHE A 115 -12.73 -0.10 -10.35
CA PHE A 115 -11.46 0.26 -9.72
C PHE A 115 -10.26 -0.35 -10.44
N SER A 116 -10.37 -1.59 -10.95
CA SER A 116 -9.27 -2.24 -11.68
C SER A 116 -8.90 -1.54 -13.00
N THR A 117 -9.83 -0.74 -13.54
CA THR A 117 -9.61 0.11 -14.73
C THR A 117 -8.94 1.46 -14.41
N MET A 118 -8.89 1.88 -13.14
CA MET A 118 -8.20 3.11 -12.70
C MET A 118 -6.68 2.91 -12.74
N LYS A 119 -6.14 3.03 -13.96
CA LYS A 119 -4.79 2.59 -14.32
C LYS A 119 -3.67 3.35 -13.61
N GLU A 120 -3.87 4.61 -13.28
CA GLU A 120 -2.77 5.50 -12.85
C GLU A 120 -2.34 5.26 -11.39
N LEU A 121 -3.28 5.28 -10.43
CA LEU A 121 -3.00 5.03 -9.02
C LEU A 121 -2.41 3.62 -8.80
N LEU A 122 -3.00 2.61 -9.45
CA LEU A 122 -2.53 1.22 -9.34
C LEU A 122 -1.13 1.04 -9.91
N THR A 123 -0.84 1.63 -11.07
CA THR A 123 0.49 1.56 -11.68
C THR A 123 1.52 2.23 -10.80
N GLN A 124 1.20 3.40 -10.23
CA GLN A 124 2.10 4.09 -9.32
C GLN A 124 2.37 3.26 -8.07
N LEU A 125 1.34 2.80 -7.34
CA LEU A 125 1.49 1.97 -6.14
C LEU A 125 2.31 0.70 -6.42
N MET A 126 2.01 -0.01 -7.51
CA MET A 126 2.76 -1.20 -7.90
C MET A 126 4.23 -0.89 -8.18
N ASN A 127 4.54 0.21 -8.87
CA ASN A 127 5.92 0.60 -9.14
C ASN A 127 6.73 0.83 -7.85
N TYR A 128 6.15 1.47 -6.82
CA TYR A 128 6.88 1.68 -5.56
C TYR A 128 7.04 0.41 -4.73
N LEU A 129 6.03 -0.47 -4.72
CA LEU A 129 6.13 -1.77 -4.04
C LEU A 129 7.17 -2.67 -4.72
N ILE A 130 7.18 -2.72 -6.07
CA ILE A 130 8.17 -3.45 -6.86
C ILE A 130 9.57 -2.87 -6.68
N TRP A 131 9.71 -1.53 -6.75
CA TRP A 131 11.00 -0.87 -6.53
C TRP A 131 11.51 -1.14 -5.11
N GLY A 132 10.63 -1.14 -4.13
CA GLY A 132 10.89 -1.60 -2.76
C GLY A 132 11.45 -3.01 -2.69
N LEU A 133 10.74 -3.98 -3.29
CA LEU A 133 11.16 -5.37 -3.36
C LEU A 133 12.51 -5.55 -4.05
N ILE A 134 12.76 -4.85 -5.17
CA ILE A 134 14.05 -4.90 -5.89
C ILE A 134 15.18 -4.30 -5.03
N HIS A 135 14.93 -3.18 -4.35
CA HIS A 135 15.90 -2.55 -3.46
C HIS A 135 16.22 -3.45 -2.26
N PHE A 136 15.20 -4.00 -1.62
CA PHE A 136 15.33 -4.96 -0.51
C PHE A 136 16.11 -6.22 -0.93
N MET A 137 15.77 -6.82 -2.08
CA MET A 137 16.51 -7.96 -2.62
C MET A 137 17.97 -7.61 -2.93
N LYS A 138 18.24 -6.40 -3.45
CA LYS A 138 19.62 -5.92 -3.63
C LYS A 138 20.34 -5.84 -2.30
N MET A 139 19.76 -5.23 -1.27
CA MET A 139 20.38 -5.12 0.06
C MET A 139 20.76 -6.49 0.64
N ILE A 140 19.87 -7.48 0.53
CA ILE A 140 20.16 -8.87 0.93
C ILE A 140 21.34 -9.45 0.14
N VAL A 141 21.38 -9.26 -1.17
CA VAL A 141 22.44 -9.80 -2.03
C VAL A 141 23.80 -9.12 -1.80
N VAL A 142 23.82 -7.82 -1.46
CA VAL A 142 25.07 -7.09 -1.17
C VAL A 142 25.52 -7.21 0.29
N GLY A 143 24.79 -7.95 1.13
CA GLY A 143 25.11 -8.08 2.56
C GLY A 143 24.97 -6.78 3.35
N LEU A 144 24.23 -5.81 2.82
CA LEU A 144 23.88 -4.58 3.53
C LEU A 144 22.61 -4.88 4.33
N SER A 145 22.76 -5.06 5.64
CA SER A 145 21.59 -5.13 6.55
C SER A 145 20.78 -3.82 6.47
N PRO A 146 19.45 -3.90 6.60
CA PRO A 146 18.57 -2.73 6.58
C PRO A 146 18.89 -1.70 7.67
#